data_AF-A0A970WLT4-F1
#
_entry.id   AF-A0A970WLT4-F1
#
_cell.length_a   1.000
_cell.length_b   1.000
_cell.length_c   1.000
_cell.angle_alpha   90.00
_cell.angle_beta   90.00
_cell.angle_gamma   90.00
#
_symmetry.space_group_name_H-M   'P 1'
#
loop_
_entity.id
_entity.type
_entity.pdbx_description
1 polymer ?
#
loop_
_entity_poly.entity_id
_entity_poly.type
_entity_poly.pdbx_seq_one_letter_code
_entity_poly.pdbx_strand_id
1 'polypeptide(L)'
;MLANFERLDQRRLEAMNREYAHDGDDILEDLSQSMSRGTDGSERISDRYEIITQFVFGGVALKPHPSLDPKRSFTFEERLILYRRAEGKCQLSCNGKVCGREIEFEDSVVDHITPHSRGGVTTLENGRLAHRSCNISRGVRDDFDPGTECCLLKQAAAEKQEAHV
;
A
#
# COMPACT_ATOMS: atom_id res chain seq x y z
N MET A 1 4.51 12.07 -13.51
CA MET A 1 3.23 12.05 -14.25
C MET A 1 2.95 13.41 -14.89
N LEU A 2 2.91 14.52 -14.13
CA LEU A 2 2.79 15.90 -14.69
C LEU A 2 3.80 16.21 -15.81
N ALA A 3 5.07 15.87 -15.63
CA ALA A 3 6.12 16.06 -16.63
C ALA A 3 5.89 15.29 -17.95
N ASN A 4 5.11 14.19 -17.95
CA ASN A 4 4.84 13.43 -19.17
C ASN A 4 3.80 14.13 -20.04
N PHE A 5 2.78 14.73 -19.42
CA PHE A 5 1.76 15.51 -20.12
C PHE A 5 2.34 16.81 -20.67
N GLU A 6 3.12 17.54 -19.86
CA GLU A 6 3.80 18.76 -20.30
C GLU A 6 4.71 18.49 -21.51
N ARG A 7 5.47 17.39 -21.48
CA ARG A 7 6.31 16.97 -22.61
C ARG A 7 5.50 16.58 -23.85
N LEU A 8 4.35 15.91 -23.67
CA LEU A 8 3.44 15.58 -24.77
C LEU A 8 2.89 16.85 -25.42
N ASP A 9 2.45 17.81 -24.60
CA ASP A 9 1.93 19.10 -25.09
C ASP A 9 3.00 19.93 -25.81
N GLN A 10 4.23 19.99 -25.27
CA GLN A 10 5.36 20.64 -25.93
C GLN A 10 5.64 20.02 -27.30
N ARG A 11 5.76 18.69 -27.37
CA ARG A 11 5.98 17.97 -28.65
C ARG A 11 4.86 18.24 -29.65
N ARG A 12 3.61 18.27 -29.19
CA ARG A 12 2.42 18.54 -30.03
C ARG A 12 2.44 19.97 -30.57
N LEU A 13 2.78 20.96 -29.75
CA LEU A 13 2.91 22.36 -30.19
C LEU A 13 4.06 22.54 -31.19
N GLU A 14 5.21 21.90 -30.95
CA GLU A 14 6.33 21.91 -31.89
C GLU A 14 5.97 21.25 -33.22
N ALA A 15 5.22 20.14 -33.19
CA ALA A 15 4.71 19.45 -34.40
C ALA A 15 3.73 20.32 -35.18
N MET A 16 2.82 20.99 -34.47
CA MET A 16 1.87 21.92 -35.08
C MET A 16 2.57 23.11 -35.74
N ASN A 17 3.63 23.65 -35.13
CA ASN A 17 4.42 24.76 -35.69
C ASN A 17 5.20 24.38 -36.96
N ARG A 18 5.51 23.09 -37.15
CA ARG A 18 6.16 22.56 -38.36
C ARG A 18 5.18 21.86 -39.31
N GLU A 19 3.88 22.08 -39.12
CA GLU A 19 2.82 21.51 -39.95
C GLU A 19 2.89 19.98 -40.07
N TYR A 20 3.30 19.31 -38.99
CA TYR A 20 3.42 17.84 -38.92
C TYR A 20 4.33 17.23 -40.02
N ALA A 21 5.34 17.99 -40.48
CA ALA A 21 6.18 17.59 -41.60
C ALA A 21 7.26 16.53 -41.28
N HIS A 22 7.35 16.03 -40.04
CA HIS A 22 8.34 15.02 -39.65
C HIS A 22 7.73 13.63 -39.48
N ASP A 23 8.57 12.62 -39.72
CA ASP A 23 8.22 11.22 -39.49
C ASP A 23 7.81 11.00 -38.02
N GLY A 24 6.63 10.42 -37.82
CA GLY A 24 6.02 10.22 -36.50
C GLY A 24 5.23 11.41 -35.95
N ASP A 25 5.03 12.49 -36.71
CA ASP A 25 4.11 13.58 -36.34
C ASP A 25 2.63 13.21 -36.50
N ASP A 26 2.31 12.18 -37.30
CA ASP A 26 0.96 11.67 -37.54
C ASP A 26 0.19 11.44 -36.24
N ILE A 27 0.85 10.84 -35.23
CA ILE A 27 0.23 10.58 -33.91
C ILE A 27 -0.08 11.86 -33.12
N LEU A 28 0.69 12.93 -33.34
CA LEU A 28 0.49 14.24 -32.71
C LEU A 28 -0.57 15.05 -33.48
N GLU A 29 -0.69 14.83 -34.78
CA GLU A 29 -1.75 15.35 -35.61
C GLU A 29 -3.10 14.73 -35.22
N ASP A 30 -3.18 13.40 -35.15
CA ASP A 30 -4.37 12.66 -34.72
C ASP A 30 -4.83 13.06 -33.31
N LEU A 31 -3.88 13.21 -32.39
CA LEU A 31 -4.17 13.72 -31.05
C LEU A 31 -4.75 15.15 -31.08
N SER A 32 -4.21 16.03 -31.92
CA SER A 32 -4.70 17.41 -32.05
C SER A 32 -6.10 17.44 -32.66
N GLN A 33 -6.35 16.65 -33.70
CA GLN A 33 -7.65 16.56 -34.37
C GLN A 33 -8.73 15.98 -33.45
N SER A 34 -8.40 14.93 -32.69
CA SER A 34 -9.29 14.29 -31.73
C SER A 34 -9.60 15.15 -30.51
N MET A 35 -8.74 16.12 -30.16
CA MET A 35 -9.00 17.13 -29.12
C MET A 35 -9.82 18.34 -29.61
N SER A 36 -9.64 18.79 -30.86
CA SER A 36 -10.27 20.02 -31.38
C SER A 36 -11.71 19.86 -31.87
N ARG A 37 -12.13 18.65 -32.26
CA ARG A 37 -13.45 18.42 -32.89
C ARG A 37 -14.32 17.50 -32.04
N GLY A 38 -15.15 18.08 -31.16
CA GLY A 38 -16.27 17.41 -30.47
C GLY A 38 -15.90 16.24 -29.54
N THR A 39 -16.25 16.33 -28.26
CA THR A 39 -15.89 15.37 -27.21
C THR A 39 -16.73 14.09 -27.16
N ASP A 40 -17.76 13.97 -28.01
CA ASP A 40 -18.93 13.14 -27.70
C ASP A 40 -19.03 11.86 -28.56
N GLY A 41 -18.10 11.65 -29.50
CA GLY A 41 -18.01 10.43 -30.31
C GLY A 41 -17.14 9.36 -29.64
N SER A 42 -17.67 8.14 -29.46
CA SER A 42 -16.99 7.02 -28.79
C SER A 42 -15.64 6.65 -29.42
N GLU A 43 -15.52 6.75 -30.74
CA GLU A 43 -14.29 6.49 -31.50
C GLU A 43 -13.17 7.46 -31.10
N ARG A 44 -13.47 8.76 -31.02
CA ARG A 44 -12.50 9.80 -30.67
C ARG A 44 -12.06 9.76 -29.21
N ILE A 45 -12.92 9.25 -28.34
CA ILE A 45 -12.56 8.99 -26.93
C ILE A 45 -11.52 7.87 -26.88
N SER A 46 -11.70 6.81 -27.67
CA SER A 46 -10.74 5.71 -27.78
C SER A 46 -9.40 6.17 -28.36
N ASP A 47 -9.41 6.97 -29.44
CA ASP A 47 -8.17 7.46 -30.06
C ASP A 47 -7.32 8.29 -29.08
N ARG A 48 -7.95 9.23 -28.37
CA ARG A 48 -7.26 10.01 -27.33
C ARG A 48 -6.74 9.11 -26.21
N TYR A 49 -7.56 8.16 -25.78
CA TYR A 49 -7.18 7.22 -24.73
C TYR A 49 -5.93 6.42 -25.13
N GLU A 50 -5.89 5.87 -26.34
CA GLU A 50 -4.77 5.08 -26.83
C GLU A 50 -3.49 5.91 -26.92
N ILE A 51 -3.54 7.08 -27.56
CA ILE A 51 -2.37 7.93 -27.74
C ILE A 51 -1.85 8.41 -26.38
N ILE A 52 -2.70 8.96 -25.52
CA ILE A 52 -2.28 9.46 -24.20
C ILE A 52 -1.70 8.32 -23.36
N THR A 53 -2.30 7.13 -23.40
CA THR A 53 -1.83 5.95 -22.66
C THR A 53 -0.43 5.55 -23.08
N GLN A 54 -0.13 5.51 -24.38
CA GLN A 54 1.21 5.18 -24.88
C GLN A 54 2.28 6.15 -24.36
N PHE A 55 1.98 7.45 -24.29
CA PHE A 55 2.91 8.46 -23.78
C PHE A 55 3.03 8.46 -22.26
N VAL A 56 1.91 8.28 -21.55
CA VAL A 56 1.90 8.18 -20.09
C VAL A 56 2.72 6.98 -19.63
N PHE A 57 2.55 5.82 -20.26
CA PHE A 57 3.27 4.60 -19.89
C PHE A 57 4.68 4.51 -20.50
N GLY A 58 4.95 5.14 -21.65
CA GLY A 58 6.29 5.17 -22.26
C GLY A 58 7.35 5.87 -21.40
N GLY A 59 6.95 6.81 -20.53
CA GLY A 59 7.83 7.49 -19.58
C GLY A 59 7.87 6.86 -18.19
N VAL A 60 7.16 5.75 -17.96
CA VAL A 60 7.09 5.09 -16.65
C VAL A 60 8.02 3.89 -16.63
N ALA A 61 9.10 3.99 -15.87
CA ALA A 61 9.86 2.82 -15.48
C ALA A 61 9.02 2.02 -14.47
N LEU A 62 8.25 1.04 -14.96
CA LEU A 62 7.55 0.10 -14.12
C LEU A 62 8.61 -0.68 -13.33
N LYS A 63 8.68 -0.42 -12.03
CA LYS A 63 9.47 -1.27 -11.13
C LYS A 63 8.69 -2.57 -10.95
N PRO A 64 9.32 -3.74 -11.10
CA PRO A 64 8.68 -5.01 -10.74
C PRO A 64 8.15 -4.89 -9.32
N HIS A 65 6.85 -5.10 -9.16
CA HIS A 65 6.31 -5.25 -7.81
C HIS A 65 6.94 -6.50 -7.21
N PRO A 66 7.45 -6.46 -5.97
CA PRO A 66 7.99 -7.67 -5.34
C PRO A 66 6.92 -8.75 -5.39
N SER A 67 7.32 -9.95 -5.82
CA SER A 67 6.42 -11.11 -5.75
C SER A 67 6.12 -11.36 -4.29
N LEU A 68 4.92 -11.02 -3.86
CA LEU A 68 4.47 -11.29 -2.51
C LEU A 68 4.26 -12.80 -2.35
N ASP A 69 4.36 -13.29 -1.12
CA ASP A 69 3.95 -14.65 -0.80
C ASP A 69 2.46 -14.82 -1.17
N PRO A 70 2.08 -15.78 -2.03
CA PRO A 70 0.68 -16.02 -2.36
C PRO A 70 -0.16 -16.40 -1.14
N LYS A 71 0.45 -16.99 -0.10
CA LYS A 71 -0.20 -17.26 1.17
C LYS A 71 -0.02 -16.05 2.09
N ARG A 72 -1.12 -15.47 2.57
CA ARG A 72 -1.10 -14.41 3.60
C ARG A 72 -1.64 -14.88 4.95
N SER A 73 -2.60 -15.82 4.92
CA SER A 73 -3.26 -16.30 6.13
C SER A 73 -2.51 -17.49 6.72
N PHE A 74 -2.35 -17.47 8.04
CA PHE A 74 -1.89 -18.63 8.81
C PHE A 74 -3.03 -19.65 8.93
N THR A 75 -2.71 -20.94 8.90
CA THR A 75 -3.68 -22.00 9.18
C THR A 75 -4.04 -22.03 10.67
N PHE A 76 -5.07 -22.81 11.00
CA PHE A 76 -5.46 -23.01 12.39
C PHE A 76 -4.32 -23.60 13.24
N GLU A 77 -3.62 -24.60 12.71
CA GLU A 77 -2.51 -25.29 13.37
C GLU A 77 -1.32 -24.35 13.56
N GLU A 78 -1.00 -23.54 12.54
CA GLU A 78 0.05 -22.52 12.63
C GLU A 78 -0.28 -21.47 13.70
N ARG A 79 -1.53 -20.99 13.73
CA ARG A 79 -2.00 -20.08 14.77
C ARG A 79 -1.93 -20.72 16.16
N LEU A 80 -2.31 -21.98 16.30
CA LEU A 80 -2.24 -22.72 17.57
C LEU A 80 -0.79 -22.89 18.06
N ILE A 81 0.15 -23.19 17.16
CA ILE A 81 1.58 -23.26 17.49
C ILE A 81 2.07 -21.90 17.98
N LEU A 82 1.77 -20.82 17.26
CA LEU A 82 2.17 -19.47 17.64
C LEU A 82 1.54 -19.02 18.96
N TYR A 83 0.29 -19.39 19.19
CA TYR A 83 -0.41 -19.12 20.44
C TYR A 83 0.29 -19.78 21.63
N ARG A 84 0.63 -21.07 21.50
CA ARG A 84 1.36 -21.82 22.55
C ARG A 84 2.76 -21.27 22.78
N ARG A 85 3.50 -20.92 21.72
CA ARG A 85 4.83 -20.30 21.82
C ARG A 85 4.80 -18.97 22.55
N ALA A 86 3.72 -18.20 22.36
CA ALA A 86 3.52 -16.90 22.98
C ALA A 86 2.89 -16.99 24.38
N GLU A 87 2.61 -18.19 24.91
CA GLU A 87 1.89 -18.42 26.17
C GLU A 87 0.55 -17.66 26.23
N GLY A 88 -0.14 -17.53 25.10
CA GLY A 88 -1.38 -16.74 25.02
C GLY A 88 -1.19 -15.23 25.22
N LYS A 89 0.04 -14.69 25.12
CA LYS A 89 0.32 -13.27 25.34
C LYS A 89 0.65 -12.53 24.05
N CYS A 90 0.20 -11.29 23.95
CA CYS A 90 0.49 -10.41 22.83
C CYS A 90 2.00 -10.08 22.75
N GLN A 91 2.60 -10.37 21.59
CA GLN A 91 4.04 -10.24 21.33
C GLN A 91 4.43 -8.94 20.61
N LEU A 92 3.47 -8.04 20.36
CA LEU A 92 3.79 -6.74 19.75
C LEU A 92 4.63 -5.88 20.68
N SER A 93 5.69 -5.29 20.13
CA SER A 93 6.71 -4.58 20.88
C SER A 93 7.36 -3.45 20.08
N CYS A 94 7.88 -2.45 20.79
CA CYS A 94 8.73 -1.38 20.26
C CYS A 94 9.69 -0.92 21.36
N ASN A 95 10.93 -0.64 20.99
CA ASN A 95 11.97 -0.12 21.90
C ASN A 95 12.08 -0.90 23.23
N GLY A 96 12.01 -2.24 23.16
CA GLY A 96 12.12 -3.13 24.34
C GLY A 96 10.86 -3.23 25.20
N LYS A 97 9.80 -2.47 24.91
CA LYS A 97 8.49 -2.60 25.57
C LYS A 97 7.62 -3.58 24.80
N VAL A 98 7.02 -4.54 25.49
CA VAL A 98 6.11 -5.54 24.90
C VAL A 98 4.71 -5.30 25.46
N CYS A 99 3.68 -5.50 24.62
CA CYS A 99 2.30 -5.47 25.07
C CYS A 99 2.05 -6.49 26.20
N GLY A 100 2.42 -7.76 25.99
CA GLY A 100 2.51 -8.79 27.03
C GLY A 100 1.18 -9.26 27.64
N ARG A 101 0.07 -8.58 27.34
CA ARG A 101 -1.26 -8.92 27.85
C ARG A 101 -1.74 -10.27 27.31
N GLU A 102 -2.49 -10.98 28.14
CA GLU A 102 -3.15 -12.24 27.78
C GLU A 102 -4.23 -12.03 26.71
N ILE A 103 -4.42 -13.06 25.89
CA ILE A 103 -5.36 -13.14 24.79
C ILE A 103 -5.96 -14.54 24.83
N GLU A 104 -7.28 -14.66 24.81
CA GLU A 104 -7.93 -15.94 24.54
C GLU A 104 -7.65 -16.40 23.11
N PHE A 105 -7.56 -17.71 22.88
CA PHE A 105 -7.18 -18.23 21.57
C PHE A 105 -8.14 -17.76 20.47
N GLU A 106 -9.43 -17.72 20.75
CA GLU A 106 -10.51 -17.29 19.86
C GLU A 106 -10.32 -15.83 19.42
N ASP A 107 -9.87 -14.96 20.31
CA ASP A 107 -9.67 -13.52 20.08
C ASP A 107 -8.29 -13.17 19.50
N SER A 108 -7.38 -14.15 19.46
CA SER A 108 -6.02 -13.94 19.00
C SER A 108 -5.90 -13.85 17.47
N VAL A 109 -5.00 -12.98 17.00
CA VAL A 109 -4.61 -12.91 15.58
C VAL A 109 -3.10 -13.12 15.46
N VAL A 110 -2.66 -13.48 14.25
CA VAL A 110 -1.24 -13.56 13.92
C VAL A 110 -0.84 -12.34 13.11
N ASP A 111 0.11 -11.57 13.61
CA ASP A 111 0.80 -10.48 12.90
C ASP A 111 2.07 -11.04 12.25
N HIS A 112 2.39 -10.53 11.06
CA HIS A 112 3.70 -10.79 10.45
C HIS A 112 4.73 -9.84 11.05
N ILE A 113 5.87 -10.33 11.55
CA ILE A 113 6.97 -9.50 12.07
C ILE A 113 7.44 -8.53 10.97
N THR A 114 7.85 -9.09 9.83
CA THR A 114 8.02 -8.35 8.58
C THR A 114 6.68 -8.31 7.85
N PRO A 115 6.06 -7.14 7.65
CA PRO A 115 4.75 -7.05 7.00
C PRO A 115 4.71 -7.76 5.65
N HIS A 116 3.64 -8.51 5.38
CA HIS A 116 3.43 -9.20 4.11
C HIS A 116 3.53 -8.24 2.91
N SER A 117 2.97 -7.03 3.02
CA SER A 117 3.06 -5.98 1.99
C SER A 117 4.47 -5.47 1.71
N ARG A 118 5.44 -5.76 2.60
CA ARG A 118 6.87 -5.47 2.43
C ARG A 118 7.69 -6.70 2.05
N GLY A 119 7.03 -7.76 1.59
CA GLY A 119 7.67 -9.01 1.18
C GLY A 119 7.88 -10.02 2.31
N GLY A 120 7.26 -9.83 3.48
CA GLY A 120 7.29 -10.81 4.55
C GLY A 120 6.56 -12.10 4.18
N VAL A 121 7.24 -13.24 4.32
CA VAL A 121 6.70 -14.58 4.01
C VAL A 121 5.85 -15.10 5.17
N THR A 122 4.78 -15.84 4.89
CA THR A 122 3.91 -16.46 5.89
C THR A 122 4.54 -17.76 6.39
N THR A 123 5.40 -17.62 7.39
CA THR A 123 6.11 -18.69 8.10
C THR A 123 5.93 -18.54 9.60
N LEU A 124 6.10 -19.61 10.37
CA LEU A 124 6.01 -19.54 11.83
C LEU A 124 7.06 -18.60 12.44
N GLU A 125 8.21 -18.45 11.78
CA GLU A 125 9.30 -17.58 12.20
C GLU A 125 8.95 -16.10 11.99
N ASN A 126 8.17 -15.79 10.96
CA ASN A 126 7.68 -14.45 10.69
C ASN A 126 6.32 -14.17 11.36
N GLY A 127 5.71 -15.14 12.03
CA GLY A 127 4.43 -14.97 12.72
C GLY A 127 4.61 -14.64 14.20
N ARG A 128 3.78 -13.75 14.74
CA ARG A 128 3.67 -13.51 16.18
C ARG A 128 2.24 -13.28 16.62
N LEU A 129 1.92 -13.69 17.85
CA LEU A 129 0.58 -13.53 18.41
C LEU A 129 0.29 -12.07 18.78
N ALA A 130 -0.89 -11.57 18.45
CA ALA A 130 -1.31 -10.22 18.77
C ALA A 130 -2.81 -10.13 19.10
N HIS A 131 -3.20 -9.12 19.86
CA HIS A 131 -4.60 -8.68 19.92
C HIS A 131 -4.99 -8.10 18.55
N ARG A 132 -6.24 -8.32 18.13
CA ARG A 132 -6.79 -7.71 16.91
C ARG A 132 -6.61 -6.19 16.89
N SER A 133 -6.88 -5.52 18.02
CA SER A 133 -6.74 -4.06 18.15
C SER A 133 -5.30 -3.58 17.99
N CYS A 134 -4.34 -4.24 18.65
CA CYS A 134 -2.93 -3.88 18.54
C CYS A 134 -2.40 -4.12 17.12
N ASN A 135 -2.79 -5.22 16.48
CA ASN A 135 -2.43 -5.51 15.09
C ASN A 135 -2.94 -4.42 14.12
N ILE A 136 -4.21 -4.00 14.30
CA ILE A 136 -4.80 -2.90 13.51
C ILE A 136 -4.04 -1.60 13.74
N SER A 137 -3.70 -1.27 14.99
CA SER A 137 -2.98 -0.04 15.32
C SER A 137 -1.57 -0.01 14.73
N ARG A 138 -0.84 -1.14 14.77
CA ARG A 138 0.48 -1.28 14.15
C ARG A 138 0.40 -1.08 12.64
N GLY A 139 -0.51 -1.81 11.98
CA GLY A 139 -0.57 -1.86 10.52
C GLY A 139 0.74 -2.35 9.91
N VAL A 140 1.35 -1.55 9.04
CA VAL A 140 2.64 -1.86 8.37
C VAL A 140 3.85 -1.23 9.05
N ARG A 141 3.65 -0.54 10.17
CA ARG A 141 4.69 0.24 10.83
C ARG A 141 5.48 -0.60 11.82
N ASP A 142 6.72 -0.20 12.05
CA ASP A 142 7.65 -0.88 12.97
C ASP A 142 7.81 -0.11 14.30
N ASP A 143 7.11 1.00 14.45
CA ASP A 143 7.19 1.91 15.60
C ASP A 143 6.02 1.77 16.58
N PHE A 144 5.21 0.70 16.48
CA PHE A 144 4.04 0.46 17.35
C PHE A 144 4.43 0.53 18.83
N ASP A 145 4.00 1.57 19.55
CA ASP A 145 4.32 1.73 20.97
C ASP A 145 3.21 1.16 21.84
N PRO A 146 3.45 0.08 22.60
CA PRO A 146 2.44 -0.46 23.50
C PRO A 146 1.99 0.56 24.55
N GLY A 147 2.83 1.51 24.97
CA GLY A 147 2.44 2.50 25.98
C GLY A 147 1.36 3.47 25.51
N THR A 148 1.35 3.80 24.22
CA THR A 148 0.49 4.85 23.64
C THR A 148 -0.47 4.34 22.59
N GLU A 149 -0.37 3.09 22.14
CA GLU A 149 -1.20 2.55 21.05
C GLU A 149 -1.95 1.27 21.45
N CYS A 150 -1.55 0.64 22.56
CA CYS A 150 -2.25 -0.50 23.11
C CYS A 150 -3.57 -0.07 23.80
N CYS A 151 -4.70 -0.62 23.36
CA CYS A 151 -6.04 -0.15 23.74
C CYS A 151 -6.33 -0.08 25.25
N LEU A 152 -5.72 -0.93 26.09
CA LEU A 152 -5.97 -0.95 27.54
C LEU A 152 -4.83 -0.34 28.36
N LEU A 153 -3.60 -0.24 27.83
CA LEU A 153 -2.56 0.54 28.50
C LEU A 153 -2.87 2.04 28.44
N LYS A 154 -3.55 2.49 27.38
CA LYS A 154 -4.19 3.81 27.32
C LYS A 154 -5.15 4.06 28.49
N GLN A 155 -6.00 3.08 28.81
CA GLN A 155 -7.02 3.20 29.86
C GLN A 155 -6.39 3.18 31.27
N ALA A 156 -5.46 2.25 31.52
CA ALA A 156 -4.76 2.17 32.81
C ALA A 156 -3.86 3.39 33.11
N ALA A 157 -3.36 4.08 32.07
CA ALA A 157 -2.61 5.34 32.23
C ALA A 157 -3.52 6.53 32.55
N ALA A 158 -4.72 6.58 31.96
CA ALA A 158 -5.72 7.62 32.22
C ALA A 158 -6.31 7.51 33.65
N GLU A 159 -6.65 6.30 34.09
CA GLU A 159 -7.22 6.05 35.42
C GLU A 159 -6.26 6.38 36.58
N LYS A 160 -4.94 6.28 36.36
CA LYS A 160 -3.92 6.63 37.37
C LYS A 160 -3.70 8.14 37.54
N GLN A 161 -4.08 8.97 36.56
CA GLN A 161 -3.99 10.42 36.67
C GLN A 161 -5.16 11.03 37.45
N GLU A 162 -6.33 10.39 37.43
CA GLU A 162 -7.52 10.85 38.15
C GLU A 162 -7.51 10.47 39.64
N ALA A 163 -6.82 9.39 40.03
CA ALA A 163 -6.71 8.95 41.43
C ALA A 163 -5.75 9.80 42.30
N HIS A 164 -5.09 10.81 41.72
CA HIS A 164 -4.15 11.70 42.42
C HIS A 164 -4.62 13.17 42.48
N VAL A 165 -5.89 13.43 42.16
CA VAL A 165 -6.56 14.73 42.33
C VAL A 165 -7.50 14.67 43.52
#